data_AF-A0A103Y6R0-F1
#
_entry.id   AF-A0A103Y6R0-F1
#
_cell.length_a   1.000
_cell.length_b   1.000
_cell.length_c   1.000
_cell.angle_alpha   90.00
_cell.angle_beta   90.00
_cell.angle_gamma   90.00
#
_symmetry.space_group_name_H-M   'P 1'
#
loop_
_entity.id
_entity.type
_entity.pdbx_description
1 polymer ?
#
loop_
_entity_poly.entity_id
_entity_poly.type
_entity_poly.pdbx_seq_one_letter_code
_entity_poly.pdbx_strand_id
1 'polypeptide(L)'
;MKITKRFNRVVEPLNDPKPLITKIKPNLKQKSKTKPRTIKQKSQSQSHLRSLESKPTLLLEKPLILGSEFYQIDALDLAPRLLGKYLKRDDVVLQITEVEAYRSNDSACHGRVGVTARTAPLFGAGGHAYVYLCYGLHTMLNVVADKEGIGSAVLIRSCAPVTGLETIKARRGLDTEKPVLLTGPGKEIVVGRRVGIEYALPEDVGALWRFAIAGSPWISAPKNTLSPTPTPS
;
A
#
# COMPACT_ATOMS: atom_id res chain seq x y z
N MET A 1 -2.02 -43.90 -37.96
CA MET A 1 -3.22 -44.65 -37.50
C MET A 1 -3.17 -44.66 -35.98
N LYS A 2 -4.12 -44.16 -35.18
CA LYS A 2 -5.54 -43.85 -35.35
C LYS A 2 -5.89 -42.53 -34.65
N ILE A 3 -6.79 -41.81 -35.32
CA ILE A 3 -7.55 -40.62 -34.91
C ILE A 3 -8.78 -41.07 -34.13
N THR A 4 -9.20 -40.33 -33.09
CA THR A 4 -10.61 -40.18 -32.63
C THR A 4 -10.63 -39.27 -31.39
N LYS A 5 -11.61 -38.39 -31.11
CA LYS A 5 -12.74 -37.78 -31.82
C LYS A 5 -13.20 -36.60 -30.95
N ARG A 6 -13.47 -35.45 -31.59
CA ARG A 6 -14.18 -34.30 -31.01
C ARG A 6 -15.64 -34.68 -30.71
N PHE A 7 -16.22 -34.09 -29.65
CA PHE A 7 -17.67 -33.92 -29.54
C PHE A 7 -18.00 -32.44 -29.39
N ASN A 8 -18.67 -31.90 -30.41
CA ASN A 8 -19.35 -30.61 -30.43
C ASN A 8 -20.70 -30.74 -29.73
N ARG A 9 -21.13 -29.69 -29.01
CA ARG A 9 -22.56 -29.37 -28.88
C ARG A 9 -22.75 -27.84 -28.94
N VAL A 10 -23.31 -27.40 -30.06
CA VAL A 10 -23.97 -26.10 -30.31
C VAL A 10 -25.48 -26.39 -30.17
N VAL A 11 -26.33 -25.59 -29.51
CA VAL A 11 -27.12 -24.41 -29.94
C VAL A 11 -27.90 -23.94 -28.67
N GLU A 12 -27.93 -22.69 -28.20
CA GLU A 12 -28.43 -21.37 -28.70
C GLU A 12 -29.74 -20.91 -28.00
N PRO A 13 -30.04 -19.59 -27.96
CA PRO A 13 -30.47 -18.84 -26.76
C PRO A 13 -31.92 -18.35 -26.80
N LEU A 14 -32.47 -17.84 -25.68
CA LEU A 14 -33.74 -17.10 -25.68
C LEU A 14 -33.78 -15.94 -24.65
N ASN A 15 -33.80 -14.72 -25.22
CA ASN A 15 -34.66 -13.55 -24.96
C ASN A 15 -34.69 -12.79 -23.61
N ASP A 16 -34.14 -11.57 -23.66
CA ASP A 16 -34.67 -10.32 -23.09
C ASP A 16 -35.49 -9.56 -24.16
N PRO A 17 -36.12 -8.37 -23.96
CA PRO A 17 -36.54 -7.62 -22.74
C PRO A 17 -38.00 -7.06 -22.84
N LYS A 18 -38.51 -6.32 -21.82
CA LYS A 18 -39.15 -4.98 -21.99
C LYS A 18 -39.66 -4.33 -20.67
N PRO A 19 -39.82 -2.98 -20.64
CA PRO A 19 -39.82 -2.14 -19.44
C PRO A 19 -41.23 -1.70 -18.98
N LEU A 20 -41.32 -1.14 -17.77
CA LEU A 20 -42.48 -0.35 -17.33
C LEU A 20 -42.08 1.05 -16.85
N ILE A 21 -42.79 2.01 -17.43
CA ILE A 21 -42.76 3.46 -17.22
C ILE A 21 -43.66 3.82 -16.02
N THR A 22 -43.67 5.11 -15.66
CA THR A 22 -44.72 5.94 -15.00
C THR A 22 -44.53 6.17 -13.48
N LYS A 23 -44.62 7.37 -12.86
CA LYS A 23 -45.06 8.75 -13.20
C LYS A 23 -44.30 9.78 -12.34
N ILE A 24 -44.15 10.98 -12.89
CA ILE A 24 -43.87 12.26 -12.20
C ILE A 24 -45.19 12.82 -11.62
N LYS A 25 -45.17 13.45 -10.42
CA LYS A 25 -45.60 14.87 -10.19
C LYS A 25 -45.50 15.31 -8.71
N PRO A 26 -45.39 16.64 -8.47
CA PRO A 26 -44.79 17.25 -7.27
C PRO A 26 -45.84 17.76 -6.27
N ASN A 27 -45.43 18.21 -5.07
CA ASN A 27 -46.13 19.33 -4.44
C ASN A 27 -45.33 20.15 -3.41
N LEU A 28 -45.67 21.44 -3.42
CA LEU A 28 -45.16 22.57 -2.65
C LEU A 28 -45.56 22.55 -1.17
N LYS A 29 -44.82 23.31 -0.33
CA LYS A 29 -45.29 24.41 0.56
C LYS A 29 -44.08 24.95 1.39
N GLN A 30 -43.57 26.15 1.13
CA GLN A 30 -44.01 27.50 1.57
C GLN A 30 -43.54 27.95 2.98
N LYS A 31 -42.62 28.93 2.96
CA LYS A 31 -42.57 30.22 3.69
C LYS A 31 -42.69 30.26 5.23
N SER A 32 -41.71 30.92 5.88
CA SER A 32 -41.93 32.14 6.69
C SER A 32 -40.58 32.75 7.13
N LYS A 33 -40.24 33.99 6.75
CA LYS A 33 -40.55 35.33 7.30
C LYS A 33 -39.39 35.89 8.15
N THR A 34 -38.94 37.06 7.73
CA THR A 34 -37.85 37.92 8.21
C THR A 34 -38.22 38.82 9.40
N LYS A 35 -37.28 38.96 10.38
CA LYS A 35 -36.75 40.14 11.14
C LYS A 35 -37.72 41.22 11.71
N PRO A 36 -37.44 41.91 12.86
CA PRO A 36 -36.21 42.71 13.14
C PRO A 36 -35.68 42.66 14.61
N ARG A 37 -34.36 42.67 14.86
CA ARG A 37 -33.40 43.78 15.13
C ARG A 37 -33.69 44.64 16.38
N THR A 38 -32.81 44.54 17.39
CA THR A 38 -32.57 45.57 18.41
C THR A 38 -31.07 45.77 18.59
N ILE A 39 -30.67 47.03 18.73
CA ILE A 39 -29.31 47.58 18.73
C ILE A 39 -28.83 47.73 20.18
N LYS A 40 -27.56 47.42 20.48
CA LYS A 40 -26.77 48.13 21.51
C LYS A 40 -25.26 48.07 21.18
N GLN A 41 -24.57 49.13 21.57
CA GLN A 41 -23.35 49.68 20.98
C GLN A 41 -22.03 49.11 21.54
N LYS A 42 -21.01 49.20 20.66
CA LYS A 42 -19.54 49.30 20.81
C LYS A 42 -18.91 49.28 22.21
N SER A 43 -17.85 48.47 22.32
CA SER A 43 -16.56 48.91 22.89
C SER A 43 -15.40 48.38 22.03
N GLN A 44 -14.46 49.27 21.70
CA GLN A 44 -13.25 48.97 20.95
C GLN A 44 -12.18 48.43 21.90
N SER A 45 -11.45 47.41 21.48
CA SER A 45 -10.02 47.31 21.78
C SER A 45 -9.31 46.63 20.61
N GLN A 46 -8.39 47.37 20.00
CA GLN A 46 -7.48 46.89 18.98
C GLN A 46 -6.37 46.08 19.66
N SER A 47 -6.12 44.86 19.19
CA SER A 47 -4.79 44.29 19.24
C SER A 47 -4.50 43.60 17.90
N HIS A 48 -3.70 44.33 17.12
CA HIS A 48 -3.04 43.85 15.92
C HIS A 48 -1.97 42.84 16.34
N LEU A 49 -2.28 41.55 16.22
CA LEU A 49 -1.25 40.50 16.15
C LEU A 49 -1.58 39.61 14.96
N ARG A 50 -1.03 39.99 13.80
CA ARG A 50 -0.84 39.08 12.67
C ARG A 50 0.09 37.97 13.16
N SER A 51 -0.50 36.87 13.61
CA SER A 51 0.21 35.60 13.70
C SER A 51 0.59 35.23 12.27
N LEU A 52 1.86 35.45 11.95
CA LEU A 52 2.50 34.83 10.81
C LEU A 52 2.35 33.32 10.99
N GLU A 53 1.30 32.75 10.41
CA GLU A 53 1.26 31.33 10.09
C GLU A 53 2.40 31.11 9.10
N SER A 54 3.60 30.90 9.63
CA SER A 54 4.69 30.31 8.90
C SER A 54 4.20 28.91 8.53
N LYS A 55 3.61 28.80 7.32
CA LYS A 55 3.55 27.55 6.59
C LYS A 55 4.92 26.90 6.80
N PRO A 56 5.00 25.64 7.27
CA PRO A 56 6.27 24.95 7.23
C PRO A 56 6.61 24.91 5.75
N THR A 57 7.50 25.82 5.38
CA THR A 57 8.23 25.72 4.14
C THR A 57 9.02 24.46 4.41
N LEU A 58 8.53 23.35 3.90
CA LEU A 58 9.32 22.13 3.73
C LEU A 58 10.45 22.58 2.82
N LEU A 59 11.45 23.23 3.43
CA LEU A 59 12.73 23.41 2.85
C LEU A 59 13.10 22.02 2.40
N LEU A 60 13.40 21.96 1.12
CA LEU A 60 13.80 20.80 0.38
C LEU A 60 15.13 20.33 0.98
N GLU A 61 15.09 19.82 2.21
CA GLU A 61 16.16 19.05 2.80
C GLU A 61 16.39 17.94 1.79
N LYS A 62 17.61 17.93 1.24
CA LYS A 62 18.05 16.88 0.34
C LYS A 62 17.61 15.56 0.97
N PRO A 63 16.78 14.73 0.29
CA PRO A 63 16.22 13.55 0.92
C PRO A 63 17.36 12.70 1.43
N LEU A 64 17.42 12.54 2.76
CA LEU A 64 18.47 11.78 3.40
C LEU A 64 18.32 10.33 2.95
N ILE A 65 19.29 9.85 2.18
CA ILE A 65 19.37 8.43 1.84
C ILE A 65 19.66 7.69 3.14
N LEU A 66 18.88 6.65 3.44
CA LEU A 66 19.09 5.83 4.63
C LEU A 66 20.45 5.11 4.51
N GLY A 67 21.26 5.17 5.57
CA GLY A 67 22.56 4.51 5.60
C GLY A 67 22.45 2.99 5.63
N SER A 68 23.53 2.29 5.27
CA SER A 68 23.59 0.81 5.24
C SER A 68 23.20 0.16 6.57
N GLU A 69 23.57 0.77 7.69
CA GLU A 69 23.24 0.29 9.04
C GLU A 69 21.73 0.20 9.32
N PHE A 70 20.92 0.98 8.61
CA PHE A 70 19.46 0.90 8.74
C PHE A 70 18.93 -0.47 8.30
N TYR A 71 19.57 -1.08 7.31
CA TYR A 71 19.11 -2.31 6.66
C TYR A 71 19.78 -3.58 7.22
N GLN A 72 20.95 -3.45 7.86
CA GLN A 72 21.73 -4.55 8.43
C GLN A 72 21.19 -5.00 9.80
N ILE A 73 19.90 -5.25 9.86
CA ILE A 73 19.18 -5.78 11.03
C ILE A 73 18.25 -6.90 10.58
N ASP A 74 17.74 -7.67 11.52
CA ASP A 74 16.82 -8.77 11.24
C ASP A 74 15.59 -8.30 10.43
N ALA A 75 15.10 -9.14 9.52
CA ALA A 75 13.97 -8.79 8.65
C ALA A 75 12.68 -8.43 9.39
N LEU A 76 12.41 -9.03 10.56
CA LEU A 76 11.25 -8.70 11.40
C LEU A 76 11.40 -7.36 12.09
N ASP A 77 12.62 -6.92 12.37
CA ASP A 77 12.89 -5.58 12.91
C ASP A 77 12.88 -4.52 11.79
N LEU A 78 13.39 -4.87 10.62
CA LEU A 78 13.45 -3.97 9.46
C LEU A 78 12.06 -3.66 8.88
N ALA A 79 11.20 -4.67 8.76
CA ALA A 79 9.88 -4.53 8.15
C ALA A 79 9.03 -3.38 8.73
N PRO A 80 8.75 -3.32 10.04
CA PRO A 80 7.99 -2.20 10.61
C PRO A 80 8.73 -0.86 10.48
N ARG A 81 10.08 -0.84 10.48
CA ARG A 81 10.87 0.39 10.33
C ARG A 81 10.79 0.97 8.91
N LEU A 82 10.60 0.13 7.90
CA LEU A 82 10.40 0.54 6.51
C LEU A 82 9.04 1.22 6.28
N LEU A 83 8.02 0.93 7.09
CA LEU A 83 6.73 1.60 6.97
C LEU A 83 6.89 3.12 7.14
N GLY A 84 6.24 3.87 6.26
CA GLY A 84 6.31 5.32 6.21
C GLY A 84 7.58 5.89 5.56
N LYS A 85 8.59 5.06 5.26
CA LYS A 85 9.78 5.47 4.49
C LYS A 85 9.44 5.60 3.00
N TYR A 86 10.33 6.24 2.25
CA TYR A 86 10.08 6.60 0.86
C TYR A 86 10.98 5.84 -0.10
N LEU A 87 10.38 5.37 -1.19
CA LEU A 87 11.09 4.95 -2.40
C LEU A 87 11.08 6.12 -3.38
N LYS A 88 12.25 6.48 -3.90
CA LYS A 88 12.40 7.55 -4.89
C LYS A 88 13.07 7.00 -6.13
N ARG A 89 12.46 7.26 -7.29
CA ARG A 89 13.05 7.02 -8.61
C ARG A 89 12.65 8.15 -9.54
N ASP A 90 13.63 8.91 -10.00
CA ASP A 90 13.43 10.09 -10.83
C ASP A 90 12.50 11.12 -10.14
N ASP A 91 11.38 11.46 -10.79
CA ASP A 91 10.29 12.35 -10.33
C ASP A 91 9.25 11.64 -9.44
N VAL A 92 9.29 10.31 -9.37
CA VAL A 92 8.33 9.50 -8.62
C VAL A 92 8.83 9.27 -7.20
N VAL A 93 7.98 9.63 -6.23
CA VAL A 93 8.18 9.33 -4.80
C VAL A 93 6.97 8.54 -4.30
N LEU A 94 7.25 7.41 -3.66
CA LEU A 94 6.25 6.52 -3.08
C LEU A 94 6.54 6.35 -1.58
N GLN A 95 5.54 6.45 -0.72
CA GLN A 95 5.63 6.08 0.68
C GLN A 95 5.27 4.61 0.85
N ILE A 96 6.12 3.83 1.51
CA ILE A 96 5.88 2.41 1.80
C ILE A 96 4.75 2.29 2.83
N THR A 97 3.69 1.56 2.47
CA THR A 97 2.49 1.40 3.31
C THR A 97 2.26 -0.02 3.79
N GLU A 98 2.91 -1.00 3.17
CA GLU A 98 2.75 -2.41 3.51
C GLU A 98 3.98 -3.21 3.07
N VAL A 99 4.40 -4.13 3.92
CA VAL A 99 5.55 -5.01 3.70
C VAL A 99 5.32 -6.42 4.25
N GLU A 100 6.12 -7.37 3.79
CA GLU A 100 6.24 -8.71 4.38
C GLU A 100 7.70 -9.04 4.67
N ALA A 101 7.97 -9.65 5.83
CA ALA A 101 9.31 -10.10 6.20
C ALA A 101 9.52 -11.58 5.85
N TYR A 102 10.74 -11.89 5.42
CA TYR A 102 11.22 -13.23 5.10
C TYR A 102 12.62 -13.42 5.70
N ARG A 103 12.76 -14.40 6.59
CA ARG A 103 14.04 -14.78 7.19
C ARG A 103 14.69 -15.93 6.43
N SER A 104 15.98 -16.17 6.61
CA SER A 104 16.68 -17.27 5.94
C SER A 104 16.20 -18.67 6.36
N ASN A 105 15.67 -18.80 7.58
CA ASN A 105 15.13 -20.05 8.12
C ASN A 105 13.63 -20.28 7.80
N ASP A 106 13.01 -19.38 7.07
CA ASP A 106 11.59 -19.42 6.70
C ASP A 106 11.37 -20.26 5.43
N SER A 107 10.42 -21.19 5.49
CA SER A 107 10.11 -22.09 4.38
C SER A 107 9.53 -21.39 3.15
N ALA A 108 8.95 -20.19 3.33
CA ALA A 108 8.48 -19.32 2.25
C ALA A 108 9.59 -18.45 1.64
N CYS A 109 10.77 -18.37 2.26
CA CYS A 109 11.86 -17.53 1.80
C CYS A 109 12.68 -18.18 0.69
N HIS A 110 13.00 -17.41 -0.36
CA HIS A 110 13.92 -17.86 -1.40
C HIS A 110 15.34 -18.14 -0.87
N GLY A 111 15.74 -17.50 0.23
CA GLY A 111 17.04 -17.70 0.87
C GLY A 111 17.24 -19.12 1.41
N ARG A 112 16.16 -19.84 1.74
CA ARG A 112 16.22 -21.21 2.26
C ARG A 112 16.93 -22.20 1.33
N VAL A 113 16.84 -21.97 0.01
CA VAL A 113 17.45 -22.84 -1.01
C VAL A 113 18.96 -22.58 -1.16
N GLY A 114 19.47 -21.51 -0.56
CA GLY A 114 20.85 -21.08 -0.71
C GLY A 114 21.09 -20.23 -1.96
N VAL A 115 22.36 -20.04 -2.28
CA VAL A 115 22.80 -19.16 -3.37
C VAL A 115 22.62 -19.85 -4.72
N THR A 116 21.88 -19.19 -5.60
CA THR A 116 21.70 -19.52 -7.02
C THR A 116 21.89 -18.26 -7.84
N ALA A 117 22.01 -18.36 -9.17
CA ALA A 117 22.06 -17.17 -10.03
C ALA A 117 20.86 -16.23 -9.80
N ARG A 118 19.68 -16.78 -9.50
CA ARG A 118 18.46 -16.02 -9.20
C ARG A 118 18.50 -15.39 -7.80
N THR A 119 18.98 -16.11 -6.80
CA THR A 119 18.94 -15.68 -5.40
C THR A 119 20.20 -14.93 -4.96
N ALA A 120 21.26 -14.89 -5.77
CA ALA A 120 22.51 -14.21 -5.44
C ALA A 120 22.34 -12.78 -4.87
N PRO A 121 21.46 -11.92 -5.41
CA PRO A 121 21.28 -10.58 -4.83
C PRO A 121 20.72 -10.60 -3.40
N LEU A 122 19.93 -11.61 -3.03
CA LEU A 122 19.36 -11.78 -1.69
C LEU A 122 20.42 -12.02 -0.61
N PHE A 123 21.59 -12.53 -1.01
CA PHE A 123 22.72 -12.79 -0.12
C PHE A 123 23.74 -11.64 -0.07
N GLY A 124 23.46 -10.52 -0.76
CA GLY A 124 24.29 -9.32 -0.65
C GLY A 124 24.12 -8.60 0.70
N ALA A 125 24.78 -7.46 0.86
CA ALA A 125 24.63 -6.64 2.06
C ALA A 125 23.21 -6.07 2.21
N GLY A 126 22.77 -5.88 3.46
CA GLY A 126 21.52 -5.20 3.79
C GLY A 126 21.37 -3.87 3.04
N GLY A 127 20.20 -3.66 2.42
CA GLY A 127 19.88 -2.49 1.61
C GLY A 127 19.93 -2.74 0.10
N HIS A 128 20.45 -3.88 -0.35
CA HIS A 128 20.39 -4.27 -1.75
C HIS A 128 18.94 -4.49 -2.22
N ALA A 129 18.65 -4.13 -3.47
CA ALA A 129 17.38 -4.44 -4.09
C ALA A 129 17.42 -5.87 -4.65
N TYR A 130 16.53 -6.73 -4.15
CA TYR A 130 16.29 -8.06 -4.72
C TYR A 130 14.97 -8.06 -5.49
N VAL A 131 15.08 -8.08 -6.82
CA VAL A 131 13.94 -7.99 -7.74
C VAL A 131 13.81 -9.28 -8.53
N TYR A 132 12.62 -9.87 -8.56
CA TYR A 132 12.35 -11.06 -9.35
C TYR A 132 10.94 -11.06 -9.96
N LEU A 133 10.76 -11.86 -11.00
CA LEU A 133 9.46 -12.07 -11.64
C LEU A 133 8.74 -13.25 -10.97
N CYS A 134 7.58 -12.99 -10.39
CA CYS A 134 6.69 -13.98 -9.79
C CYS A 134 5.69 -14.48 -10.85
N TYR A 135 5.63 -15.80 -11.03
CA TYR A 135 4.79 -16.50 -12.01
C TYR A 135 4.85 -15.93 -13.45
N GLY A 136 5.98 -15.33 -13.84
CA GLY A 136 6.12 -14.73 -15.17
C GLY A 136 5.35 -13.42 -15.40
N LEU A 137 4.62 -12.92 -14.41
CA LEU A 137 3.64 -11.85 -14.58
C LEU A 137 3.92 -10.61 -13.72
N HIS A 138 4.39 -10.80 -12.49
CA HIS A 138 4.47 -9.72 -11.51
C HIS A 138 5.90 -9.53 -11.00
N THR A 139 6.45 -8.33 -11.15
CA THR A 139 7.76 -7.99 -10.58
C THR A 139 7.63 -7.71 -9.09
N MET A 140 8.37 -8.43 -8.27
CA MET A 140 8.41 -8.27 -6.81
C MET A 140 9.68 -7.56 -6.40
N LEU A 141 9.55 -6.48 -5.62
CA LEU A 141 10.66 -5.70 -5.10
C LEU A 141 10.88 -6.01 -3.62
N ASN A 142 12.08 -6.48 -3.29
CA ASN A 142 12.49 -6.73 -1.92
C ASN A 142 13.70 -5.86 -1.58
N VAL A 143 13.83 -5.51 -0.31
CA VAL A 143 15.03 -4.91 0.27
C VAL A 143 15.72 -5.98 1.11
N VAL A 144 16.97 -6.29 0.80
CA VAL A 144 17.77 -7.25 1.57
C VAL A 144 17.96 -6.72 2.99
N ALA A 145 17.78 -7.62 3.95
CA ALA A 145 17.93 -7.38 5.37
C ALA A 145 19.16 -8.16 5.89
N ASP A 146 19.56 -7.84 7.12
CA ASP A 146 20.64 -8.52 7.82
C ASP A 146 22.04 -8.28 7.19
N LYS A 147 23.04 -8.98 7.73
CA LYS A 147 24.40 -9.01 7.21
C LYS A 147 24.47 -9.75 5.88
N GLU A 148 25.51 -9.44 5.12
CA GLU A 148 25.85 -10.16 3.90
C GLU A 148 25.95 -11.68 4.17
N GLY A 149 25.44 -12.48 3.23
CA GLY A 149 25.45 -13.94 3.29
C GLY A 149 24.30 -14.58 4.05
N ILE A 150 23.41 -13.82 4.71
CA ILE A 150 22.29 -14.41 5.48
C ILE A 150 21.14 -14.85 4.57
N GLY A 151 20.76 -14.03 3.59
CA GLY A 151 19.66 -14.36 2.68
C GLY A 151 18.25 -14.02 3.21
N SER A 152 18.12 -12.94 3.99
CA SER A 152 16.86 -12.42 4.52
C SER A 152 16.43 -11.14 3.78
N ALA A 153 15.13 -10.86 3.69
CA ALA A 153 14.64 -9.65 3.04
C ALA A 153 13.24 -9.22 3.49
N VAL A 154 12.89 -7.99 3.12
CA VAL A 154 11.55 -7.43 3.27
C VAL A 154 10.97 -7.14 1.88
N LEU A 155 9.85 -7.77 1.56
CA LEU A 155 9.05 -7.52 0.36
C LEU A 155 8.26 -6.21 0.52
N ILE A 156 8.35 -5.31 -0.45
CA ILE A 156 7.49 -4.12 -0.53
C ILE A 156 6.19 -4.49 -1.24
N ARG A 157 5.07 -4.49 -0.52
CA ARG A 157 3.76 -4.92 -1.08
C ARG A 157 2.95 -3.79 -1.64
N SER A 158 2.91 -2.66 -0.94
CA SER A 158 2.15 -1.50 -1.38
C SER A 158 2.82 -0.21 -0.97
N CYS A 159 2.53 0.82 -1.75
CA CYS A 159 2.95 2.18 -1.47
C CYS A 159 1.85 3.17 -1.84
N ALA A 160 1.82 4.29 -1.12
CA ALA A 160 1.05 5.47 -1.48
C ALA A 160 1.93 6.42 -2.33
N PRO A 161 1.48 6.92 -3.49
CA PRO A 161 2.23 7.88 -4.27
C PRO A 161 2.21 9.26 -3.60
N VAL A 162 3.38 9.88 -3.50
CA VAL A 162 3.57 11.22 -2.91
C VAL A 162 3.74 12.24 -4.02
N THR A 163 4.55 11.91 -5.03
CA THR A 163 4.76 12.71 -6.25
C THR A 163 4.83 11.80 -7.47
N GLY A 164 4.60 12.36 -8.66
CA GLY A 164 4.71 11.62 -9.93
C GLY A 164 3.51 10.71 -10.22
N LEU A 165 2.32 11.03 -9.72
CA LEU A 165 1.10 10.23 -9.94
C LEU A 165 0.79 10.04 -11.44
N GLU A 166 0.92 11.08 -12.24
CA GLU A 166 0.68 11.00 -13.69
C GLU A 166 1.70 10.08 -14.38
N THR A 167 2.98 10.18 -13.99
CA THR A 167 4.03 9.26 -14.43
C THR A 167 3.71 7.81 -14.05
N ILE A 168 3.17 7.56 -12.84
CA ILE A 168 2.76 6.22 -12.40
C ILE A 168 1.59 5.70 -13.24
N LYS A 169 0.55 6.51 -13.46
CA LYS A 169 -0.62 6.15 -14.28
C LYS A 169 -0.20 5.78 -15.70
N ALA A 170 0.63 6.62 -16.33
CA ALA A 170 1.16 6.40 -17.68
C ALA A 170 1.97 5.09 -17.75
N ARG A 171 2.89 4.85 -16.80
CA ARG A 171 3.69 3.60 -16.74
C ARG A 171 2.83 2.35 -16.54
N ARG A 172 1.67 2.47 -15.88
CA ARG A 172 0.76 1.34 -15.61
C ARG A 172 -0.34 1.18 -16.65
N GLY A 173 -0.45 2.08 -17.62
CA GLY A 173 -1.58 2.11 -18.56
C GLY A 173 -2.94 2.26 -17.87
N LEU A 174 -2.96 2.97 -16.73
CA LEU A 174 -4.18 3.19 -15.93
C LEU A 174 -4.77 4.56 -16.26
N ASP A 175 -6.01 4.58 -16.74
CA ASP A 175 -6.75 5.80 -17.09
C ASP A 175 -7.93 6.02 -16.11
N THR A 176 -7.65 5.92 -14.81
CA THR A 176 -8.69 5.99 -13.77
C THR A 176 -8.68 7.32 -13.04
N GLU A 177 -9.83 8.00 -13.00
CA GLU A 177 -10.08 9.24 -12.24
C GLU A 177 -10.09 9.05 -10.71
N LYS A 178 -10.04 7.81 -10.21
CA LYS A 178 -10.17 7.58 -8.77
C LYS A 178 -8.99 8.22 -8.05
N PRO A 179 -9.24 9.20 -7.15
CA PRO A 179 -8.18 9.79 -6.37
C PRO A 179 -7.54 8.67 -5.59
N VAL A 180 -6.22 8.59 -5.73
CA VAL A 180 -5.38 7.92 -4.78
C VAL A 180 -5.58 8.68 -3.47
N LEU A 181 -6.52 8.24 -2.64
CA LEU A 181 -6.77 8.89 -1.36
C LEU A 181 -5.53 8.70 -0.49
N LEU A 182 -4.88 9.82 -0.21
CA LEU A 182 -3.77 9.97 0.70
C LEU A 182 -4.34 10.23 2.09
N THR A 183 -4.64 9.16 2.82
CA THR A 183 -4.67 9.28 4.27
C THR A 183 -3.27 8.95 4.76
N GLY A 184 -2.55 10.01 5.15
CA GLY A 184 -1.30 9.91 5.89
C GLY A 184 -1.47 9.10 7.18
N PRO A 185 -0.36 8.79 7.86
CA PRO A 185 -0.25 7.64 8.74
C PRO A 185 -1.23 7.68 9.91
N GLY A 186 -2.10 6.67 9.99
CA GLY A 186 -2.41 6.11 11.30
C GLY A 186 -1.07 5.65 11.88
N LYS A 187 -0.67 6.18 13.04
CA LYS A 187 0.61 5.82 13.69
C LYS A 187 0.69 4.34 14.10
N GLU A 188 -0.41 3.62 13.92
CA GLU A 188 -0.57 2.23 14.32
C GLU A 188 -0.16 1.30 13.18
N ILE A 189 0.67 0.31 13.52
CA ILE A 189 1.01 -0.80 12.64
C ILE A 189 0.03 -1.93 12.93
N VAL A 190 -0.56 -2.48 11.87
CA VAL A 190 -1.33 -3.71 11.92
C VAL A 190 -0.51 -4.85 11.33
N VAL A 191 -0.69 -6.05 11.89
CA VAL A 191 0.03 -7.27 11.54
C VAL A 191 -0.92 -8.36 11.06
N GLY A 192 -0.46 -9.23 10.18
CA GLY A 192 -1.25 -10.37 9.71
C GLY A 192 -0.41 -11.44 9.05
N ARG A 193 -1.10 -12.48 8.57
CA ARG A 193 -0.47 -13.54 7.78
C ARG A 193 -0.04 -13.01 6.42
N ARG A 194 1.06 -13.55 5.92
CA ARG A 194 1.60 -13.22 4.59
C ARG A 194 0.72 -13.83 3.50
N VAL A 195 0.72 -13.21 2.31
CA VAL A 195 -0.18 -13.54 1.20
C VAL A 195 0.53 -14.39 0.15
N GLY A 196 -0.10 -15.48 -0.29
CA GLY A 196 0.41 -16.28 -1.41
C GLY A 196 1.56 -17.21 -1.02
N ILE A 197 1.63 -17.60 0.26
CA ILE A 197 2.66 -18.49 0.81
C ILE A 197 2.08 -19.83 1.28
N GLU A 198 0.91 -20.24 0.80
CA GLU A 198 0.19 -21.43 1.26
C GLU A 198 0.96 -22.74 1.03
N TYR A 199 2.02 -22.71 0.21
CA TYR A 199 2.95 -23.82 -0.03
C TYR A 199 4.01 -24.00 1.08
N ALA A 200 4.17 -23.01 1.97
CA ALA A 200 5.14 -23.03 3.04
C ALA A 200 4.69 -23.90 4.22
N LEU A 201 5.59 -24.14 5.18
CA LEU A 201 5.29 -24.89 6.39
C LEU A 201 4.20 -24.19 7.22
N PRO A 202 3.34 -24.95 7.94
CA PRO A 202 2.21 -24.39 8.67
C PRO A 202 2.59 -23.27 9.65
N GLU A 203 3.74 -23.38 10.31
CA GLU A 203 4.26 -22.36 11.22
C GLU A 203 4.56 -21.03 10.51
N ASP A 204 5.20 -21.08 9.34
CA ASP A 204 5.57 -19.91 8.55
C ASP A 204 4.34 -19.27 7.87
N VAL A 205 3.37 -20.11 7.51
CA VAL A 205 2.05 -19.71 6.99
C VAL A 205 1.22 -19.01 8.07
N GLY A 206 1.34 -19.45 9.33
CA GLY A 206 0.65 -18.88 10.49
C GLY A 206 1.31 -17.62 11.04
N ALA A 207 2.58 -17.37 10.71
CA ALA A 207 3.35 -16.25 11.23
C ALA A 207 2.78 -14.88 10.80
N LEU A 208 2.68 -13.96 11.78
CA LEU A 208 2.16 -12.60 11.57
C LEU A 208 3.25 -11.64 11.05
N TRP A 209 3.87 -11.99 9.92
CA TRP A 209 5.02 -11.28 9.34
C TRP A 209 4.67 -10.37 8.17
N ARG A 210 3.38 -10.02 8.02
CA ARG A 210 2.89 -8.96 7.14
C ARG A 210 2.58 -7.74 7.99
N PHE A 211 3.11 -6.58 7.62
CA PHE A 211 2.98 -5.33 8.38
C PHE A 211 2.40 -4.24 7.49
N ALA A 212 1.47 -3.44 8.00
CA ALA A 212 0.91 -2.33 7.26
C ALA A 212 0.58 -1.13 8.15
N ILE A 213 0.52 0.06 7.54
CA ILE A 213 0.01 1.28 8.18
C ILE A 213 -1.51 1.17 8.33
N ALA A 214 -2.02 1.20 9.56
CA ALA A 214 -3.45 1.10 9.85
C ALA A 214 -4.26 2.18 9.13
N GLY A 215 -5.42 1.81 8.60
CA GLY A 215 -6.33 2.73 7.90
C GLY A 215 -5.84 3.21 6.53
N SER A 216 -4.68 2.76 6.05
CA SER A 216 -4.21 3.10 4.71
C SER A 216 -5.12 2.48 3.63
N PRO A 217 -5.63 3.25 2.66
CA PRO A 217 -6.43 2.71 1.56
C PRO A 217 -5.58 1.87 0.59
N TRP A 218 -4.24 1.96 0.70
CA TRP A 218 -3.24 1.28 -0.13
C TRP A 218 -2.91 -0.14 0.31
N ILE A 219 -3.46 -0.61 1.44
CA ILE A 219 -3.30 -2.00 1.88
C ILE A 219 -3.81 -2.95 0.78
N SER A 220 -2.97 -3.89 0.36
CA SER A 220 -3.30 -4.91 -0.62
C SER A 220 -4.32 -5.92 -0.06
N ALA A 221 -5.04 -6.60 -0.96
CA ALA A 221 -5.92 -7.69 -0.53
C ALA A 221 -5.08 -8.88 0.01
N PRO A 222 -5.60 -9.65 0.97
CA PRO A 222 -6.87 -9.47 1.68
C PRO A 222 -6.74 -8.48 2.86
N LYS A 223 -7.66 -7.50 2.95
CA LYS A 223 -7.62 -6.41 3.95
C LYS A 223 -8.04 -6.85 5.35
N ASN A 224 -9.00 -7.78 5.45
CA ASN A 224 -9.60 -8.23 6.72
C ASN A 224 -8.75 -9.26 7.48
N THR A 225 -7.47 -9.39 7.14
CA THR A 225 -6.54 -10.37 7.73
C THR A 225 -5.51 -9.72 8.65
N LEU A 226 -5.59 -8.41 8.82
CA LEU A 226 -4.69 -7.61 9.64
C LEU A 226 -5.38 -7.26 10.97
N SER A 227 -4.63 -7.36 12.07
CA SER A 227 -5.05 -7.02 13.42
C SER A 227 -4.04 -6.04 14.04
N PRO A 228 -4.40 -5.28 15.09
CA PRO A 228 -3.43 -4.48 15.84
C PRO A 228 -2.24 -5.33 16.29
N THR A 229 -1.05 -4.71 16.35
CA THR A 229 0.13 -5.38 16.87
C THR A 229 -0.13 -5.79 18.33
N PRO A 230 0.11 -7.05 18.73
CA PRO A 230 -0.06 -7.46 20.12
C PRO A 230 0.87 -6.62 21.01
N THR A 231 0.33 -6.05 22.09
CA THR A 231 1.13 -5.36 23.10
C THR A 231 2.11 -6.35 23.73
N PRO A 232 3.41 -6.00 23.86
CA PRO A 232 4.33 -6.82 24.62
C PRO A 232 3.82 -6.92 26.07
N SER A 233 3.63 -8.14 26.54
CA SER A 233 3.28 -8.49 27.92
C SER A 233 4.41 -8.21 28.89
#